data_AF-A0A7C4A523-F1
#
_entry.id   AF-A0A7C4A523-F1
#
_cell.length_a   1.000
_cell.length_b   1.000
_cell.length_c   1.000
_cell.angle_alpha   90.00
_cell.angle_beta   90.00
_cell.angle_gamma   90.00
#
_symmetry.space_group_name_H-M   'P 1'
#
loop_
_entity.id
_entity.type
_entity.pdbx_description
1 polymer ?
#
loop_
_entity_poly.entity_id
_entity_poly.type
_entity_poly.pdbx_seq_one_letter_code
_entity_poly.pdbx_strand_id
1 'polypeptide(L)'
;MDKFVAPATPTAQLAYDTIIGKPTKGIPSWMLHIMEQRYIERVAGVAPGDYAKNPEQTYIAMQRALGTCLLDQFLWDNPLTMGVRGFEGRRPGATTGAREIIVDGISIDSPEAVVEHMERFAFPRLKAEADAFDEDARFLQILAHERQVQDKLGPTILKSGHGFVRIPALAYGTYGYVAYFSAYALYPEVIEEHFRL
;
A
#
# COMPACT_ATOMS: atom_id res chain seq x y z
N MET A 1 3.48 13.61 24.72
CA MET A 1 2.50 12.98 23.80
C MET A 1 1.20 13.75 23.92
N ASP A 2 0.76 14.41 22.87
CA ASP A 2 -0.57 15.01 22.84
C ASP A 2 -1.62 13.92 23.00
N LYS A 3 -2.64 14.17 23.81
CA LYS A 3 -3.75 13.25 24.03
C LYS A 3 -4.46 13.05 22.69
N PHE A 4 -4.66 11.80 22.27
CA PHE A 4 -5.44 11.50 21.07
C PHE A 4 -6.81 12.17 21.17
N VAL A 5 -7.12 13.00 20.18
CA VAL A 5 -8.42 13.67 20.07
C VAL A 5 -9.28 12.83 19.16
N ALA A 6 -10.39 12.30 19.70
CA ALA A 6 -11.33 11.55 18.90
C ALA A 6 -11.89 12.41 17.75
N PRO A 7 -12.19 11.80 16.59
CA PRO A 7 -12.73 12.57 15.46
C PRO A 7 -14.04 13.27 15.81
N ALA A 8 -14.20 14.53 15.41
CA ALA A 8 -15.39 15.31 15.78
C ALA A 8 -16.51 15.27 14.71
N THR A 9 -16.27 14.67 13.55
CA THR A 9 -17.24 14.64 12.44
C THR A 9 -18.01 13.32 12.41
N PRO A 10 -19.29 13.30 11.99
CA PRO A 10 -20.08 12.07 11.96
C PRO A 10 -19.45 10.93 11.15
N THR A 11 -18.82 11.22 10.02
CA THR A 11 -18.20 10.22 9.14
C THR A 11 -16.94 9.63 9.74
N ALA A 12 -16.01 10.46 10.23
CA ALA A 12 -14.78 9.97 10.85
C ALA A 12 -15.04 9.31 12.22
N GLN A 13 -16.01 9.82 12.99
CA GLN A 13 -16.43 9.24 14.26
C GLN A 13 -17.08 7.86 14.05
N LEU A 14 -17.90 7.69 12.98
CA LEU A 14 -18.46 6.40 12.62
C LEU A 14 -17.35 5.37 12.37
N ALA A 15 -16.32 5.71 11.59
CA ALA A 15 -15.18 4.83 11.38
C ALA A 15 -14.43 4.50 12.68
N TYR A 16 -14.14 5.52 13.49
CA TYR A 16 -13.44 5.34 14.76
C TYR A 16 -14.21 4.43 15.73
N ASP A 17 -15.50 4.69 15.94
CA ASP A 17 -16.34 3.90 16.85
C ASP A 17 -16.48 2.45 16.38
N THR A 18 -16.57 2.22 15.06
CA THR A 18 -16.56 0.86 14.51
C THR A 18 -15.23 0.15 14.76
N ILE A 19 -14.08 0.82 14.59
CA ILE A 19 -12.75 0.20 14.83
C ILE A 19 -12.60 -0.24 16.29
N ILE A 20 -13.07 0.58 17.24
CA ILE A 20 -12.95 0.25 18.67
C ILE A 20 -14.11 -0.60 19.20
N GLY A 21 -14.95 -1.14 18.31
CA GLY A 21 -15.99 -2.10 18.66
C GLY A 21 -17.20 -1.52 19.40
N LYS A 22 -17.47 -0.22 19.29
CA LYS A 22 -18.69 0.37 19.82
C LYS A 22 -19.89 0.08 18.91
N PRO A 23 -21.11 -0.03 19.46
CA PRO A 23 -22.32 -0.06 18.65
C PRO A 23 -22.47 1.24 17.83
N THR A 24 -22.66 1.11 16.51
CA THR A 24 -22.84 2.24 15.60
C THR A 24 -24.16 2.13 14.83
N LYS A 25 -24.69 3.27 14.38
CA LYS A 25 -25.82 3.32 13.44
C LYS A 25 -25.27 3.47 12.01
N GLY A 26 -25.24 2.37 11.27
CA GLY A 26 -24.69 2.30 9.92
C GLY A 26 -23.33 1.62 9.87
N ILE A 27 -22.83 1.42 8.65
CA ILE A 27 -21.55 0.77 8.36
C ILE A 27 -20.62 1.86 7.77
N PRO A 28 -19.42 2.08 8.31
CA PRO A 28 -18.49 3.05 7.74
C PRO A 28 -18.08 2.64 6.33
N SER A 29 -18.04 3.61 5.43
CA SER A 29 -17.51 3.39 4.08
C SER A 29 -15.99 3.47 4.11
N TRP A 30 -15.34 2.43 3.58
CA TRP A 30 -13.91 2.47 3.28
C TRP A 30 -13.65 3.26 1.98
N MET A 31 -12.39 3.54 1.69
CA MET A 31 -11.99 4.27 0.50
C MET A 31 -12.21 3.45 -0.79
N LEU A 32 -12.37 4.13 -1.93
CA LEU A 32 -12.22 3.51 -3.25
C LEU A 32 -11.02 4.11 -3.98
N HIS A 33 -10.23 3.25 -4.61
CA HIS A 33 -9.18 3.66 -5.53
C HIS A 33 -9.62 3.46 -6.97
N ILE A 34 -10.21 4.50 -7.54
CA ILE A 34 -10.49 4.57 -8.96
C ILE A 34 -9.18 4.92 -9.68
N MET A 35 -8.77 4.08 -10.62
CA MET A 35 -7.52 4.27 -11.38
C MET A 35 -7.72 5.08 -12.66
N GLU A 36 -8.94 5.11 -13.19
CA GLU A 36 -9.24 5.86 -14.41
C GLU A 36 -9.72 7.27 -14.09
N GLN A 37 -8.91 8.25 -14.47
CA GLN A 37 -9.04 9.66 -14.08
C GLN A 37 -10.43 10.26 -14.40
N ARG A 38 -11.03 9.89 -15.54
CA ARG A 38 -12.35 10.40 -15.95
C ARG A 38 -13.45 10.11 -14.93
N TYR A 39 -13.39 8.96 -14.27
CA TYR A 39 -14.36 8.60 -13.23
C TYR A 39 -14.07 9.32 -11.91
N ILE A 40 -12.81 9.55 -11.59
CA ILE A 40 -12.42 10.37 -10.43
C ILE A 40 -12.99 11.78 -10.59
N GLU A 41 -12.75 12.41 -11.74
CA GLU A 41 -13.20 13.77 -12.05
C GLU A 41 -14.72 13.89 -12.01
N ARG A 42 -15.43 12.91 -12.60
CA ARG A 42 -16.89 12.85 -12.58
C ARG A 42 -17.45 12.80 -11.16
N VAL A 43 -16.87 11.95 -10.30
CA VAL A 43 -17.33 11.78 -8.91
C VAL A 43 -16.95 12.99 -8.06
N ALA A 44 -15.77 13.58 -8.29
CA ALA A 44 -15.33 14.81 -7.64
C ALA A 44 -16.14 16.04 -8.08
N GLY A 45 -16.88 15.96 -9.19
CA GLY A 45 -17.64 17.07 -9.75
C GLY A 45 -16.79 18.15 -10.41
N VAL A 46 -15.62 17.80 -10.94
CA VAL A 46 -14.69 18.72 -11.62
C VAL A 46 -14.68 18.50 -13.14
N ALA A 47 -14.00 19.37 -13.90
CA ALA A 47 -13.97 19.27 -15.36
C ALA A 47 -13.01 18.16 -15.82
N PRO A 48 -13.25 17.57 -17.01
CA PRO A 48 -12.31 16.63 -17.62
C PRO A 48 -10.89 17.20 -17.75
N GLY A 49 -9.89 16.44 -17.31
CA GLY A 49 -8.48 16.83 -17.31
C GLY A 49 -8.01 17.62 -16.09
N ASP A 50 -8.88 17.91 -15.12
CA ASP A 50 -8.49 18.58 -13.87
C ASP A 50 -7.70 17.67 -12.92
N TYR A 51 -7.86 16.34 -13.03
CA TYR A 51 -7.06 15.41 -12.26
C TYR A 51 -5.58 15.56 -12.59
N ALA A 52 -5.21 15.65 -13.87
CA ALA A 52 -3.82 15.83 -14.28
C ALA A 52 -3.19 17.14 -13.75
N LYS A 53 -4.00 18.19 -13.55
CA LYS A 53 -3.55 19.50 -13.06
C LYS A 53 -3.45 19.56 -11.55
N ASN A 54 -4.39 18.92 -10.85
CA ASN A 54 -4.52 18.97 -9.40
C ASN A 54 -4.95 17.60 -8.82
N PRO A 55 -4.11 16.57 -8.95
CA PRO A 55 -4.52 15.18 -8.73
C PRO A 55 -4.88 14.91 -7.27
N GLU A 56 -4.09 15.46 -6.35
CA GLU A 56 -4.30 15.28 -4.91
C GLU A 56 -5.65 15.85 -4.45
N GLN A 57 -5.96 17.10 -4.82
CA GLN A 57 -7.21 17.74 -4.38
C GLN A 57 -8.42 17.11 -5.04
N THR A 58 -8.34 16.78 -6.33
CA THR A 58 -9.42 16.10 -7.04
C THR A 58 -9.68 14.71 -6.45
N TYR A 59 -8.62 13.97 -6.09
CA TYR A 59 -8.73 12.70 -5.39
C TYR A 59 -9.42 12.83 -4.02
N ILE A 60 -9.03 13.82 -3.21
CA ILE A 60 -9.68 14.07 -1.90
C ILE A 60 -11.14 14.46 -2.08
N ALA A 61 -11.46 15.31 -3.07
CA ALA A 61 -12.83 15.69 -3.39
C ALA A 61 -13.69 14.47 -3.78
N MET A 62 -13.13 13.55 -4.59
CA MET A 62 -13.78 12.28 -4.92
C MET A 62 -14.06 11.45 -3.66
N GLN A 63 -13.08 11.26 -2.76
CA GLN A 63 -13.29 10.46 -1.53
C GLN A 63 -14.38 11.07 -0.64
N ARG A 64 -14.42 12.40 -0.54
CA ARG A 64 -15.50 13.09 0.19
C ARG A 64 -16.86 12.86 -0.46
N ALA A 65 -16.95 12.96 -1.78
CA ALA A 65 -18.19 12.73 -2.53
C ALA A 65 -18.69 11.29 -2.42
N LEU A 66 -17.78 10.31 -2.30
CA LEU A 66 -18.10 8.90 -2.05
C LEU A 66 -18.58 8.62 -0.61
N GLY A 67 -18.49 9.60 0.30
CA GLY A 67 -18.81 9.41 1.70
C GLY A 67 -17.78 8.55 2.45
N THR A 68 -16.53 8.54 2.00
CA THR A 68 -15.44 7.80 2.65
C THR A 68 -15.31 8.24 4.11
N CYS A 69 -15.43 7.30 5.03
CA CYS A 69 -15.32 7.53 6.46
C CYS A 69 -13.87 7.34 6.94
N LEU A 70 -13.15 6.42 6.30
CA LEU A 70 -11.76 6.07 6.59
C LEU A 70 -10.94 5.86 5.32
N LEU A 71 -9.71 6.35 5.33
CA LEU A 71 -8.73 6.17 4.27
C LEU A 71 -7.40 5.74 4.88
N ASP A 72 -6.88 4.59 4.50
CA ASP A 72 -5.60 4.05 4.98
C ASP A 72 -4.49 4.28 3.96
N GLN A 73 -4.75 4.04 2.66
CA GLN A 73 -3.80 4.29 1.57
C GLN A 73 -4.11 5.59 0.84
N PHE A 74 -3.11 6.46 0.68
CA PHE A 74 -3.27 7.75 0.02
C PHE A 74 -2.60 7.75 -1.36
N LEU A 75 -3.29 7.16 -2.34
CA LEU A 75 -2.76 6.82 -3.67
C LEU A 75 -3.28 7.77 -4.77
N TRP A 76 -3.14 9.08 -4.57
CA TRP A 76 -3.60 10.08 -5.54
C TRP A 76 -2.69 10.18 -6.78
N ASP A 77 -1.48 9.66 -6.72
CA ASP A 77 -0.51 9.68 -7.83
C ASP A 77 -0.63 8.45 -8.72
N ASN A 78 -1.07 7.31 -8.19
CA ASN A 78 -1.25 6.07 -8.94
C ASN A 78 -2.05 6.24 -10.25
N PRO A 79 -3.20 6.96 -10.29
CA PRO A 79 -3.96 7.15 -11.52
C PRO A 79 -3.20 7.93 -12.61
N LEU A 80 -2.13 8.65 -12.27
CA LEU A 80 -1.26 9.32 -13.26
C LEU A 80 -0.42 8.34 -14.08
N THR A 81 -0.29 7.09 -13.61
CA THR A 81 0.43 6.02 -14.30
C THR A 81 -0.50 5.08 -15.09
N MET A 82 -1.80 5.39 -15.10
CA MET A 82 -2.86 4.56 -15.65
C MET A 82 -3.54 5.27 -16.81
N GLY A 83 -3.70 4.57 -17.93
CA GLY A 83 -4.57 4.99 -19.02
C GLY A 83 -5.82 4.12 -19.11
N VAL A 84 -6.56 4.29 -20.20
CA VAL A 84 -7.86 3.60 -20.42
C VAL A 84 -7.74 2.08 -20.57
N ARG A 85 -6.51 1.55 -20.69
CA ARG A 85 -6.21 0.11 -20.78
C ARG A 85 -5.40 -0.43 -19.60
N GLY A 86 -5.29 0.33 -18.51
CA GLY A 86 -4.45 -0.01 -17.35
C GLY A 86 -3.10 0.69 -17.38
N PHE A 87 -2.06 0.06 -16.84
CA PHE A 87 -0.71 0.66 -16.76
C PHE A 87 -0.17 1.05 -18.15
N GLU A 88 0.28 2.29 -18.29
CA GLU A 88 0.92 2.78 -19.51
C GLU A 88 2.39 3.13 -19.25
N GLY A 89 3.28 2.72 -20.15
CA GLY A 89 4.70 3.09 -20.11
C GLY A 89 5.59 2.35 -19.08
N ARG A 90 5.03 1.44 -18.27
CA ARG A 90 5.82 0.65 -17.30
C ARG A 90 6.34 -0.65 -17.92
N ARG A 91 7.61 -0.98 -17.69
CA ARG A 91 8.16 -2.31 -18.01
C ARG A 91 7.42 -3.38 -17.19
N PRO A 92 7.00 -4.49 -17.79
CA PRO A 92 6.45 -5.63 -17.06
C PRO A 92 7.40 -6.09 -15.95
N GLY A 93 6.86 -6.33 -14.76
CA GLY A 93 7.52 -6.97 -13.64
C GLY A 93 7.10 -8.42 -13.47
N ALA A 94 7.60 -9.06 -12.40
CA ALA A 94 7.44 -10.49 -12.14
C ALA A 94 5.98 -10.98 -12.13
N THR A 95 5.04 -10.12 -11.76
CA THR A 95 3.59 -10.43 -11.70
C THR A 95 2.77 -9.74 -12.80
N THR A 96 3.42 -8.97 -13.69
CA THR A 96 2.75 -8.14 -14.71
C THR A 96 3.21 -8.50 -16.13
N GLY A 97 3.67 -9.73 -16.33
CA GLY A 97 3.97 -10.29 -17.66
C GLY A 97 5.41 -10.10 -18.13
N ALA A 98 6.37 -9.94 -17.22
CA ALA A 98 7.78 -9.99 -17.58
C ALA A 98 8.12 -11.33 -18.26
N ARG A 99 8.91 -11.27 -19.34
CA ARG A 99 9.43 -12.47 -20.03
C ARG A 99 10.57 -13.12 -19.26
N GLU A 100 11.32 -12.31 -18.52
CA GLU A 100 12.48 -12.70 -17.75
C GLU A 100 12.47 -11.90 -16.44
N ILE A 101 12.80 -12.55 -15.35
CA ILE A 101 12.87 -11.96 -14.02
C ILE A 101 14.32 -12.05 -13.59
N ILE A 102 14.98 -10.89 -13.44
CA ILE A 102 16.36 -10.82 -12.96
C ILE A 102 16.34 -10.09 -11.63
N VAL A 103 16.84 -10.74 -10.58
CA VAL A 103 16.93 -10.18 -9.22
C VAL A 103 18.38 -10.25 -8.77
N ASP A 104 18.98 -9.09 -8.48
CA ASP A 104 20.39 -8.98 -8.08
C ASP A 104 21.38 -9.72 -8.99
N GLY A 105 21.07 -9.76 -10.30
CA GLY A 105 21.89 -10.42 -11.32
C GLY A 105 21.62 -11.92 -11.50
N ILE A 106 20.70 -12.51 -10.74
CA ILE A 106 20.27 -13.90 -10.87
C ILE A 106 19.01 -13.96 -11.74
N SER A 107 19.04 -14.78 -12.79
CA SER A 107 17.84 -15.14 -13.56
C SER A 107 16.96 -16.06 -12.71
N ILE A 108 15.73 -15.62 -12.43
CA ILE A 108 14.75 -16.39 -11.65
C ILE A 108 13.89 -17.21 -12.62
N ASP A 109 14.37 -18.40 -12.95
CA ASP A 109 13.72 -19.35 -13.86
C ASP A 109 13.32 -20.68 -13.20
N SER A 110 13.66 -20.85 -11.92
CA SER A 110 13.55 -22.10 -11.17
C SER A 110 13.38 -21.84 -9.67
N PRO A 111 12.84 -22.80 -8.91
CA PRO A 111 12.79 -22.68 -7.45
C PRO A 111 14.18 -22.63 -6.81
N GLU A 112 15.17 -23.32 -7.38
CA GLU A 112 16.57 -23.27 -6.94
C GLU A 112 17.16 -21.86 -7.06
N ALA A 113 16.87 -21.14 -8.15
CA ALA A 113 17.32 -19.75 -8.32
C ALA A 113 16.69 -18.81 -7.29
N VAL A 114 15.44 -19.07 -6.87
CA VAL A 114 14.80 -18.32 -5.78
C VAL A 114 15.52 -18.57 -4.46
N VAL A 115 15.77 -19.85 -4.13
CA VAL A 115 16.49 -20.24 -2.90
C VAL A 115 17.88 -19.63 -2.89
N GLU A 116 18.63 -19.76 -3.99
CA GLU A 116 19.96 -19.16 -4.14
C GLU A 116 19.93 -17.66 -3.85
N HIS A 117 18.99 -16.94 -4.46
CA HIS A 117 18.87 -15.50 -4.24
C HIS A 117 18.49 -15.17 -2.78
N MET A 118 17.56 -15.93 -2.20
CA MET A 118 17.14 -15.74 -0.82
C MET A 118 18.30 -15.87 0.16
N GLU A 119 19.06 -16.96 0.06
CA GLU A 119 20.17 -17.23 0.97
C GLU A 119 21.35 -16.28 0.76
N ARG A 120 21.67 -15.96 -0.50
CA ARG A 120 22.82 -15.10 -0.83
C ARG A 120 22.55 -13.61 -0.62
N PHE A 121 21.31 -13.14 -0.83
CA PHE A 121 20.99 -11.71 -0.84
C PHE A 121 19.87 -11.34 0.11
N ALA A 122 18.71 -12.01 0.03
CA ALA A 122 17.54 -11.57 0.80
C ALA A 122 17.75 -11.72 2.31
N PHE A 123 18.23 -12.87 2.80
CA PHE A 123 18.42 -13.11 4.23
C PHE A 123 19.52 -12.26 4.84
N PRO A 124 20.71 -12.11 4.21
CA PRO A 124 21.70 -11.16 4.71
C PRO A 124 21.18 -9.73 4.80
N ARG A 125 20.39 -9.28 3.80
CA ARG A 125 19.76 -7.95 3.83
C ARG A 125 18.74 -7.80 4.94
N LEU A 126 17.82 -8.77 5.10
CA LEU A 126 16.81 -8.73 6.15
C LEU A 126 17.46 -8.70 7.54
N LYS A 127 18.50 -9.50 7.76
CA LYS A 127 19.28 -9.49 9.02
C LYS A 127 19.93 -8.13 9.26
N ALA A 128 20.61 -7.58 8.25
CA ALA A 128 21.23 -6.26 8.36
C ALA A 128 20.21 -5.14 8.59
N GLU A 129 19.05 -5.20 7.93
CA GLU A 129 17.95 -4.25 8.12
C GLU A 129 17.37 -4.34 9.54
N ALA A 130 17.21 -5.54 10.08
CA ALA A 130 16.74 -5.76 11.45
C ALA A 130 17.77 -5.23 12.48
N ASP A 131 19.06 -5.52 12.28
CA ASP A 131 20.14 -5.06 13.17
C ASP A 131 20.27 -3.52 13.17
N ALA A 132 20.00 -2.88 12.03
CA ALA A 132 20.06 -1.43 11.86
C ALA A 132 18.73 -0.72 12.16
N PHE A 133 17.68 -1.43 12.58
CA PHE A 133 16.36 -0.86 12.75
C PHE A 133 16.30 0.09 13.96
N ASP A 134 16.11 1.38 13.68
CA ASP A 134 15.86 2.41 14.69
C ASP A 134 14.34 2.58 14.88
N GLU A 135 13.82 1.94 15.94
CA GLU A 135 12.39 1.97 16.27
C GLU A 135 11.90 3.39 16.56
N ASP A 136 12.67 4.19 17.30
CA ASP A 136 12.29 5.55 17.70
C ASP A 136 12.23 6.49 16.48
N ALA A 137 13.25 6.44 15.62
CA ALA A 137 13.26 7.22 14.39
C ALA A 137 12.10 6.80 13.46
N ARG A 138 11.84 5.50 13.33
CA ARG A 138 10.73 5.00 12.51
C ARG A 138 9.38 5.40 13.07
N PHE A 139 9.19 5.34 14.39
CA PHE A 139 7.98 5.77 15.07
C PHE A 139 7.67 7.25 14.79
N LEU A 140 8.67 8.13 14.95
CA LEU A 140 8.53 9.56 14.67
C LEU A 140 8.20 9.82 13.20
N GLN A 141 8.84 9.09 12.28
CA GLN A 141 8.56 9.20 10.85
C GLN A 141 7.10 8.83 10.52
N ILE A 142 6.58 7.74 11.11
CA ILE A 142 5.19 7.30 10.92
C ILE A 142 4.23 8.38 11.43
N LEU A 143 4.42 8.87 12.66
CA LEU A 143 3.55 9.91 13.22
C LEU A 143 3.53 11.18 12.36
N ALA A 144 4.70 11.63 11.92
CA ALA A 144 4.81 12.82 11.08
C ALA A 144 4.08 12.64 9.73
N HIS A 145 4.29 11.50 9.06
CA HIS A 145 3.65 11.19 7.79
C HIS A 145 2.13 11.07 7.93
N GLU A 146 1.65 10.28 8.90
CA GLU A 146 0.22 10.07 9.14
C GLU A 146 -0.48 11.37 9.50
N ARG A 147 0.18 12.24 10.28
CA ARG A 147 -0.33 13.58 10.60
C ARG A 147 -0.43 14.46 9.35
N GLN A 148 0.63 14.50 8.54
CA GLN A 148 0.64 15.27 7.30
C GLN A 148 -0.49 14.86 6.36
N VAL A 149 -0.75 13.55 6.22
CA VAL A 149 -1.86 13.06 5.39
C VAL A 149 -3.21 13.39 6.03
N GLN A 150 -3.37 13.21 7.34
CA GLN A 150 -4.60 13.58 8.04
C GLN A 150 -4.95 15.07 7.88
N ASP A 151 -3.96 15.96 7.93
CA ASP A 151 -4.15 17.40 7.74
C ASP A 151 -4.66 17.72 6.31
N LYS A 152 -4.20 16.98 5.30
CA LYS A 152 -4.68 17.10 3.91
C LYS A 152 -6.11 16.58 3.71
N LEU A 153 -6.42 15.43 4.29
CA LEU A 153 -7.76 14.82 4.23
C LEU A 153 -8.80 15.67 4.94
N GLY A 154 -8.39 16.41 5.96
CA GLY A 154 -9.28 17.20 6.81
C GLY A 154 -10.06 16.33 7.80
N PRO A 155 -11.00 16.94 8.55
CA PRO A 155 -11.60 16.29 9.72
C PRO A 155 -12.71 15.28 9.39
N THR A 156 -13.16 15.22 8.14
CA THR A 156 -14.29 14.37 7.72
C THR A 156 -13.89 12.95 7.35
N ILE A 157 -12.60 12.69 7.13
CA ILE A 157 -12.08 11.37 6.79
C ILE A 157 -11.04 11.00 7.85
N LEU A 158 -11.22 9.85 8.50
CA LEU A 158 -10.23 9.33 9.43
C LEU A 158 -9.07 8.73 8.64
N LYS A 159 -7.85 9.25 8.83
CA LYS A 159 -6.63 8.57 8.39
C LYS A 159 -6.36 7.39 9.32
N SER A 160 -6.09 6.22 8.75
CA SER A 160 -5.58 5.07 9.49
C SER A 160 -4.30 4.53 8.86
N GLY A 161 -3.58 3.68 9.58
CA GLY A 161 -2.31 3.17 9.10
C GLY A 161 -2.41 2.11 8.01
N HIS A 162 -1.48 2.17 7.05
CA HIS A 162 -1.29 1.14 6.02
C HIS A 162 0.19 0.93 5.73
N GLY A 163 0.64 -0.34 5.70
CA GLY A 163 1.94 -0.73 5.11
C GLY A 163 3.21 -0.17 5.75
N PHE A 164 3.14 0.52 6.89
CA PHE A 164 4.34 1.08 7.54
C PHE A 164 5.03 0.12 8.52
N VAL A 165 4.33 -0.93 8.97
CA VAL A 165 4.90 -2.08 9.67
C VAL A 165 5.06 -3.20 8.65
N ARG A 166 6.27 -3.75 8.56
CA ARG A 166 6.53 -4.91 7.71
C ARG A 166 6.05 -6.15 8.46
N ILE A 167 5.18 -6.91 7.83
CA ILE A 167 4.82 -8.26 8.25
C ILE A 167 5.37 -9.25 7.23
N PRO A 168 5.78 -10.45 7.65
CA PRO A 168 6.15 -11.51 6.73
C PRO A 168 5.09 -11.69 5.64
N ALA A 169 5.53 -11.69 4.39
CA ALA A 169 4.66 -11.74 3.22
C ALA A 169 5.27 -12.61 2.12
N LEU A 170 4.40 -13.06 1.22
CA LEU A 170 4.83 -13.84 0.07
C LEU A 170 5.62 -12.96 -0.91
N ALA A 171 6.80 -13.39 -1.30
CA ALA A 171 7.69 -12.63 -2.20
C ALA A 171 7.48 -12.93 -3.69
N TYR A 172 6.31 -13.43 -4.11
CA TYR A 172 6.01 -13.68 -5.53
C TYR A 172 6.07 -12.39 -6.38
N GLY A 173 5.94 -11.21 -5.76
CA GLY A 173 6.13 -9.92 -6.41
C GLY A 173 7.58 -9.68 -6.89
N THR A 174 8.55 -10.32 -6.22
CA THR A 174 9.98 -10.27 -6.55
C THR A 174 10.35 -11.39 -7.51
N TYR A 175 9.91 -12.62 -7.21
CA TYR A 175 10.39 -13.84 -7.87
C TYR A 175 9.45 -14.39 -8.96
N GLY A 176 8.24 -13.85 -9.08
CA GLY A 176 7.21 -14.37 -9.98
C GLY A 176 6.47 -15.57 -9.38
N TYR A 177 5.28 -15.85 -9.92
CA TYR A 177 4.40 -16.86 -9.34
C TYR A 177 4.97 -18.27 -9.39
N VAL A 178 5.46 -18.70 -10.55
CA VAL A 178 5.87 -20.09 -10.78
C VAL A 178 7.08 -20.44 -9.93
N ALA A 179 8.19 -19.72 -10.09
CA ALA A 179 9.43 -20.01 -9.37
C ALA A 179 9.25 -19.87 -7.85
N TYR A 180 8.57 -18.83 -7.38
CA TYR A 180 8.34 -18.61 -5.95
C TYR A 180 7.48 -19.71 -5.32
N PHE A 181 6.35 -20.07 -5.94
CA PHE A 181 5.46 -21.08 -5.35
C PHE A 181 6.00 -22.50 -5.51
N SER A 182 6.83 -22.76 -6.52
CA SER A 182 7.63 -23.99 -6.57
C SER A 182 8.64 -24.04 -5.42
N ALA A 183 9.32 -22.93 -5.11
CA ALA A 183 10.24 -22.88 -3.97
C ALA A 183 9.50 -23.06 -2.65
N TYR A 184 8.33 -22.43 -2.52
CA TYR A 184 7.42 -22.59 -1.39
C TYR A 184 7.01 -24.04 -1.13
N ALA A 185 6.80 -24.83 -2.19
CA ALA A 185 6.41 -26.22 -2.06
C ALA A 185 7.60 -27.18 -1.85
N LEU A 186 8.75 -26.89 -2.48
CA LEU A 186 9.90 -27.81 -2.52
C LEU A 186 10.96 -27.54 -1.44
N TYR A 187 11.04 -26.31 -0.95
CA TYR A 187 12.03 -25.84 0.03
C TYR A 187 11.34 -25.11 1.20
N PRO A 188 10.43 -25.77 1.94
CA PRO A 188 9.64 -25.14 2.99
C PRO A 188 10.49 -24.54 4.11
N GLU A 189 11.64 -25.14 4.44
CA GLU A 189 12.58 -24.64 5.44
C GLU A 189 13.20 -23.29 5.07
N VAL A 190 13.47 -23.05 3.79
CA VAL A 190 13.98 -21.77 3.29
C VAL A 190 12.88 -20.71 3.38
N ILE A 191 11.65 -21.06 3.03
CA ILE A 191 10.52 -20.15 3.17
C ILE A 191 10.20 -19.85 4.64
N GLU A 192 10.30 -20.83 5.53
CA GLU A 192 10.12 -20.62 6.96
C GLU A 192 11.15 -19.61 7.49
N GLU A 193 12.42 -19.74 7.12
CA GLU A 193 13.46 -18.77 7.47
C GLU A 193 13.14 -17.39 6.89
N HIS A 194 12.65 -17.30 5.64
CA HIS A 194 12.22 -16.03 5.05
C HIS A 194 11.10 -15.35 5.86
N PHE A 195 10.16 -16.13 6.40
CA PHE A 195 9.06 -15.59 7.21
C PHE A 195 9.49 -15.24 8.64
N ARG A 196 10.54 -15.89 9.14
CA ARG A 196 11.10 -15.67 10.48
C ARG A 196 11.93 -14.38 10.55
N LEU A 197 12.58 -14.02 9.45
CA LEU A 197 13.41 -12.81 9.30
C LEU A 197 12.56 -11.56 8.99
#